data_AF-A0A1F8CKU0-F1
#
_entry.id   AF-A0A1F8CKU0-F1
#
_cell.length_a   1.000
_cell.length_b   1.000
_cell.length_c   1.000
_cell.angle_alpha   90.00
_cell.angle_beta   90.00
_cell.angle_gamma   90.00
#
_symmetry.space_group_name_H-M   'P 1'
#
loop_
_entity.id
_entity.type
_entity.pdbx_description
1 polymer ?
#
loop_
_entity_poly.entity_id
_entity_poly.type
_entity_poly.pdbx_seq_one_letter_code
_entity_poly.pdbx_strand_id
1 'polypeptide(L)'
;MVMVVEEPMDVVAFERGKKYQGVYHVLHGRISPLENIGPDELFINELLSRVKNTKEIIIATNPTMEGEATALYLNKKIKDLPAGRQVKISRLGMGIPTGADLDYADDMTLTQALEGRREI
;
A
#
# COMPACT_ATOMS: atom_id res chain seq x y z
N MET A 1 6.13 1.32 -12.70
CA MET A 1 5.66 0.91 -11.36
C MET A 1 4.74 1.99 -10.87
N VAL A 2 3.65 1.64 -10.20
CA VAL A 2 2.73 2.62 -9.59
C VAL A 2 2.69 2.36 -8.09
N MET A 3 2.93 3.39 -7.27
CA MET A 3 2.76 3.32 -5.82
C MET A 3 1.45 3.99 -5.45
N VAL A 4 0.58 3.23 -4.79
CA VAL A 4 -0.75 3.67 -4.37
C VAL A 4 -0.66 4.11 -2.91
N VAL A 5 -0.97 5.38 -2.64
CA VAL A 5 -0.95 5.98 -1.30
C VAL A 5 -2.34 6.51 -0.94
N GLU A 6 -2.59 6.70 0.36
CA GLU A 6 -3.86 7.23 0.85
C GLU A 6 -3.95 8.73 0.58
N GLU A 7 -2.94 9.48 0.99
CA GLU A 7 -2.96 10.95 1.01
C GLU A 7 -1.83 11.58 0.18
N PRO A 8 -1.98 12.83 -0.31
CA PRO A 8 -0.91 13.54 -1.01
C PRO A 8 0.36 13.71 -0.16
N MET A 9 0.23 13.82 1.16
CA MET A 9 1.37 13.97 2.06
C MET A 9 2.27 12.73 2.08
N ASP A 10 1.70 11.55 1.83
CA ASP A 10 2.47 10.29 1.77
C ASP A 10 3.45 10.32 0.60
N VAL A 11 3.08 10.92 -0.53
CA VAL A 11 3.97 11.10 -1.69
C VAL A 11 5.22 11.88 -1.28
N VAL A 12 5.04 12.97 -0.53
CA VAL A 12 6.15 13.81 -0.05
C VAL A 12 7.09 13.01 0.85
N ALA A 13 6.55 12.12 1.70
CA ALA A 13 7.36 11.27 2.58
C ALA A 13 8.28 10.33 1.78
N PHE A 14 7.79 9.72 0.69
CA PHE A 14 8.60 8.85 -0.16
C PHE A 14 9.60 9.62 -1.04
N GLU A 15 9.23 10.80 -1.54
CA GLU A 15 10.11 11.64 -2.35
C GLU A 15 11.32 12.16 -1.58
N ARG A 16 11.18 12.43 -0.28
CA ARG A 16 12.32 12.80 0.59
C ARG A 16 13.44 11.77 0.56
N GLY A 17 13.09 10.49 0.44
CA GLY A 17 14.05 9.40 0.36
C GLY A 17 14.74 9.26 -1.00
N LYS A 18 14.20 9.85 -2.07
CA LYS A 18 14.69 9.74 -3.48
C LYS A 18 14.99 8.31 -3.96
N LYS A 19 14.35 7.30 -3.35
CA LYS A 19 14.59 5.88 -3.63
C LYS A 19 13.57 5.28 -4.60
N TYR A 20 12.43 5.95 -4.81
CA TYR A 20 11.39 5.49 -5.71
C TYR A 20 11.47 6.22 -7.05
N GLN A 21 11.42 5.48 -8.16
CA GLN A 21 11.49 6.01 -9.53
C GLN A 21 10.21 5.74 -10.33
N GLY A 22 9.16 5.24 -9.69
CA GLY A 22 7.86 5.02 -10.31
C GLY A 22 6.99 6.28 -10.26
N VAL A 23 5.70 6.08 -10.49
CA VAL A 23 4.70 7.15 -10.39
C VAL A 23 3.77 6.87 -9.22
N TYR A 24 3.19 7.91 -8.65
CA TYR A 24 2.24 7.79 -7.56
C TYR A 24 0.80 7.74 -8.05
N HIS A 25 -0.06 7.16 -7.22
CA HIS A 25 -1.51 7.24 -7.32
C HIS A 25 -2.06 7.54 -5.93
N VAL A 26 -2.78 8.65 -5.80
CA VAL A 26 -3.33 9.08 -4.50
C VAL A 26 -4.81 8.73 -4.47
N LEU A 27 -5.22 7.91 -3.51
CA LEU A 27 -6.61 7.48 -3.35
C LEU A 27 -7.53 8.56 -2.77
N HIS A 28 -6.94 9.55 -2.09
CA HIS A 28 -7.63 10.57 -1.28
C HIS A 28 -8.42 9.93 -0.13
N GLY A 29 -7.73 9.06 0.59
CA GLY A 29 -8.25 8.37 1.77
C GLY A 29 -8.18 6.85 1.66
N ARG A 30 -9.01 6.20 2.48
CA ARG A 30 -9.09 4.76 2.65
C ARG A 30 -10.54 4.36 2.92
N ILE A 31 -10.87 3.09 2.69
CA ILE A 31 -12.22 2.56 2.96
C ILE A 31 -12.41 2.54 4.46
N SER A 32 -13.38 3.33 4.95
CA SER A 32 -13.61 3.54 6.37
C SER A 32 -15.11 3.49 6.66
N PRO A 33 -15.66 2.33 7.05
CA PRO A 33 -17.08 2.19 7.37
C PRO A 33 -17.53 3.14 8.49
N LEU A 34 -16.65 3.44 9.44
CA LEU A 34 -16.93 4.36 10.56
C LEU A 34 -17.12 5.80 10.09
N GLU A 35 -16.36 6.22 9.08
CA GLU A 35 -16.47 7.54 8.46
C GLU A 35 -17.45 7.54 7.27
N ASN A 36 -18.14 6.42 7.02
CA ASN A 36 -18.99 6.19 5.86
C ASN A 36 -18.27 6.32 4.51
N ILE A 37 -16.95 6.16 4.46
CA ILE A 37 -16.15 6.27 3.23
C ILE A 37 -16.14 4.94 2.49
N GLY A 38 -16.81 4.91 1.34
CA GLY A 38 -16.87 3.77 0.44
C GLY A 38 -15.78 3.75 -0.65
N PRO A 39 -15.63 2.63 -1.38
CA PRO A 39 -14.69 2.55 -2.52
C PRO A 39 -14.98 3.57 -3.64
N ASP A 40 -16.24 3.95 -3.82
CA ASP A 40 -16.69 4.87 -4.86
C ASP A 40 -16.34 6.34 -4.55
N GLU A 41 -15.99 6.64 -3.30
CA GLU A 41 -15.51 7.96 -2.87
C GLU A 41 -14.00 8.12 -3.00
N LEU A 42 -13.31 7.04 -3.36
CA LEU A 42 -11.87 7.01 -3.56
C LEU A 42 -11.55 6.96 -5.05
N PHE A 43 -10.36 7.43 -5.43
CA PHE A 43 -9.89 7.41 -6.82
C PHE A 43 -9.42 6.02 -7.28
N ILE A 44 -10.21 4.98 -7.02
CA ILE A 44 -9.87 3.59 -7.36
C ILE A 44 -10.07 3.33 -8.86
N ASN A 45 -11.12 3.87 -9.47
CA ASN A 45 -11.41 3.63 -10.88
C ASN A 45 -10.31 4.16 -11.80
N GLU A 46 -9.73 5.30 -11.45
CA GLU A 46 -8.59 5.92 -12.11
C GLU A 46 -7.35 5.03 -11.98
N LEU A 47 -7.11 4.43 -10.81
CA LEU A 47 -6.04 3.44 -10.63
C LEU A 47 -6.24 2.23 -11.55
N LEU A 48 -7.46 1.69 -11.61
CA LEU A 48 -7.79 0.52 -12.45
C LEU A 48 -7.53 0.78 -13.93
N SER A 49 -7.74 2.01 -14.41
CA SER A 49 -7.43 2.40 -15.79
C SER A 49 -5.93 2.33 -16.13
N ARG A 50 -5.05 2.51 -15.12
CA ARG A 50 -3.59 2.52 -15.26
C ARG A 50 -2.96 1.13 -15.19
N VAL A 51 -3.70 0.12 -14.73
CA VAL A 51 -3.23 -1.26 -14.53
C VAL A 51 -2.65 -1.85 -15.82
N LYS A 52 -3.29 -1.62 -16.97
CA LYS A 52 -2.88 -2.19 -18.26
C LYS A 52 -1.45 -1.83 -18.69
N ASN A 53 -0.95 -0.69 -18.26
CA ASN A 53 0.36 -0.17 -18.66
C ASN A 53 1.42 -0.30 -17.55
N THR A 54 1.13 -1.09 -16.51
CA THR A 54 1.94 -1.15 -15.30
C THR A 54 2.44 -2.57 -15.02
N LYS A 55 3.74 -2.73 -14.77
CA LYS A 55 4.35 -4.02 -14.41
C LYS A 55 4.17 -4.39 -12.94
N GLU A 56 4.16 -3.38 -12.06
CA GLU A 56 4.04 -3.57 -10.61
C GLU A 56 3.24 -2.43 -9.98
N ILE A 57 2.32 -2.81 -9.10
CA ILE A 57 1.54 -1.92 -8.25
C ILE A 57 1.96 -2.19 -6.79
N ILE A 58 2.48 -1.15 -6.15
CA ILE A 58 2.88 -1.19 -4.73
C ILE A 58 1.76 -0.52 -3.93
N ILE A 59 1.14 -1.25 -3.02
CA ILE A 59 0.10 -0.74 -2.14
C ILE A 59 0.76 -0.22 -0.86
N ALA A 60 0.75 1.10 -0.71
CA ALA A 60 1.35 1.88 0.36
C ALA A 60 0.27 2.55 1.24
N THR A 61 -0.86 1.86 1.47
CA THR A 61 -1.84 2.25 2.51
C THR A 61 -1.28 2.02 3.91
N ASN A 62 -1.77 2.74 4.90
CA ASN A 62 -1.31 2.66 6.27
C ASN A 62 -1.54 1.26 6.88
N PRO A 63 -0.68 0.79 7.80
CA PRO A 63 -0.82 -0.52 8.46
C PRO A 63 -1.89 -0.47 9.56
N THR A 64 -3.09 -0.07 9.18
CA THR A 64 -4.28 0.06 10.03
C THR A 64 -5.35 -0.91 9.52
N MET A 65 -6.38 -1.20 10.32
CA MET A 65 -7.46 -2.09 9.90
C MET A 65 -8.13 -1.61 8.59
N GLU A 66 -8.38 -0.31 8.47
CA GLU A 66 -8.95 0.31 7.27
C GLU A 66 -7.98 0.27 6.08
N GLY A 67 -6.69 0.54 6.33
CA GLY A 67 -5.66 0.50 5.30
C GLY A 67 -5.42 -0.91 4.76
N GLU A 68 -5.49 -1.93 5.61
CA GLU A 68 -5.44 -3.35 5.23
C GLU A 68 -6.70 -3.77 4.46
N ALA A 69 -7.88 -3.38 4.92
CA ALA A 69 -9.13 -3.62 4.18
C ALA A 69 -9.08 -3.00 2.77
N THR A 70 -8.56 -1.78 2.68
CA THR A 70 -8.35 -1.07 1.41
C THR A 70 -7.34 -1.80 0.53
N ALA A 71 -6.22 -2.25 1.09
CA ALA A 71 -5.21 -3.02 0.35
C ALA A 71 -5.77 -4.32 -0.23
N LEU A 72 -6.51 -5.08 0.57
CA LEU A 72 -7.15 -6.33 0.15
C LEU A 72 -8.20 -6.08 -0.95
N TYR A 73 -8.99 -5.01 -0.80
CA TYR A 73 -9.97 -4.60 -1.80
C TYR A 73 -9.31 -4.28 -3.15
N LEU A 74 -8.25 -3.46 -3.14
CA LEU A 74 -7.49 -3.11 -4.33
C LEU A 74 -6.87 -4.34 -4.98
N ASN A 75 -6.24 -5.22 -4.20
CA ASN A 75 -5.66 -6.46 -4.71
C ASN A 75 -6.69 -7.32 -5.44
N LYS A 76 -7.89 -7.51 -4.85
CA LYS A 76 -8.98 -8.24 -5.49
C LYS A 76 -9.42 -7.57 -6.79
N LYS A 77 -9.74 -6.28 -6.75
CA LYS A 77 -10.22 -5.52 -7.92
C LYS A 77 -9.21 -5.51 -9.06
N ILE A 78 -7.92 -5.36 -8.77
CA ILE A 78 -6.86 -5.40 -9.78
C ILE A 78 -6.79 -6.80 -10.39
N LYS A 79 -6.80 -7.87 -9.59
CA LYS A 79 -6.74 -9.27 -10.09
C LYS A 79 -7.96 -9.70 -10.90
N ASP A 80 -9.12 -9.12 -10.62
CA ASP A 80 -10.35 -9.37 -11.39
C ASP A 80 -10.27 -8.79 -12.83
N LEU A 81 -9.38 -7.81 -13.07
CA LEU A 81 -9.14 -7.29 -14.42
C LEU A 81 -8.31 -8.27 -15.27
N PRO A 82 -8.63 -8.45 -16.56
CA PRO A 82 -7.84 -9.32 -17.45
C PRO A 82 -6.36 -8.97 -17.49
N ALA A 83 -6.03 -7.67 -17.48
CA ALA A 83 -4.66 -7.19 -17.48
C ALA A 83 -3.97 -7.35 -16.11
N GLY A 84 -4.72 -7.32 -15.01
CA GLY A 84 -4.16 -7.38 -13.66
C GLY A 84 -3.58 -8.74 -13.28
N ARG A 85 -3.92 -9.81 -14.00
CA ARG A 85 -3.34 -11.15 -13.80
C ARG A 85 -1.84 -11.22 -14.02
N GLN A 86 -1.30 -10.31 -14.83
CA GLN A 86 0.13 -10.24 -15.15
C GLN A 86 0.86 -9.14 -14.34
N VAL A 87 0.11 -8.37 -13.54
CA VAL A 87 0.67 -7.28 -12.74
C VAL A 87 1.13 -7.83 -11.41
N LYS A 88 2.38 -7.56 -11.05
CA LYS A 88 2.88 -7.84 -9.72
C LYS A 88 2.22 -6.87 -8.74
N ILE A 89 1.62 -7.39 -7.67
CA ILE A 89 1.07 -6.56 -6.59
C ILE A 89 1.93 -6.81 -5.37
N SER A 90 2.46 -5.75 -4.77
CA SER A 90 3.29 -5.81 -3.57
C SER A 90 2.74 -4.87 -2.49
N ARG A 91 2.93 -5.25 -1.23
CA ARG A 91 2.63 -4.43 -0.05
C ARG A 91 3.93 -3.84 0.48
N LEU A 92 3.88 -2.64 1.06
CA LEU A 92 5.04 -2.16 1.81
C LEU A 92 5.39 -3.14 2.93
N GLY A 93 6.69 -3.34 3.14
CA GLY A 93 7.18 -4.14 4.26
C GLY A 93 6.80 -3.47 5.57
N MET A 94 6.32 -4.27 6.51
CA MET A 94 6.09 -3.87 7.88
C MET A 94 7.23 -4.40 8.77
N GLY A 95 7.56 -3.67 9.83
CA GLY A 95 8.58 -4.09 10.77
C GLY A 95 9.14 -2.94 11.57
N ILE A 96 10.25 -3.24 12.23
CA ILE A 96 10.86 -2.36 13.24
C ILE A 96 11.66 -1.25 12.53
N PRO A 97 11.43 0.03 12.88
CA PRO A 97 12.16 1.13 12.27
C PRO A 97 13.65 1.06 12.60
N THR A 98 14.48 1.51 11.66
CA THR A 98 15.93 1.55 11.86
C THR A 98 16.29 2.47 13.04
N GLY A 99 17.05 1.95 13.99
CA GLY A 99 17.45 2.69 15.19
C GLY A 99 16.48 2.62 16.37
N ALA A 100 15.38 1.86 16.26
CA ALA A 100 14.58 1.49 17.41
C ALA A 100 15.14 0.25 18.11
N ASP A 101 15.10 0.27 19.43
CA ASP A 101 15.39 -0.88 20.28
C ASP A 101 14.22 -1.87 20.27
N LEU A 102 14.51 -3.17 20.20
CA LEU A 102 13.49 -4.23 20.15
C LEU A 102 12.55 -4.20 21.36
N ASP A 103 13.08 -3.80 22.52
CA ASP A 103 12.36 -3.76 23.79
C ASP A 103 11.19 -2.75 23.80
N TYR A 104 11.15 -1.83 22.84
CA TYR A 104 10.09 -0.83 22.70
C TYR A 104 9.15 -1.09 21.51
N ALA A 105 9.36 -2.17 20.76
CA ALA A 105 8.46 -2.57 19.70
C ALA A 105 7.23 -3.29 20.30
N ASP A 106 6.04 -2.98 19.80
CA ASP A 106 4.83 -3.68 20.17
C ASP A 106 4.78 -5.10 19.57
N ASP A 107 3.94 -5.96 20.15
CA ASP A 107 3.80 -7.37 19.74
C ASP A 107 3.42 -7.53 18.26
N MET A 108 2.61 -6.61 17.71
CA MET A 108 2.19 -6.66 16.31
C MET A 108 3.37 -6.36 15.40
N THR A 109 4.14 -5.31 15.70
CA THR A 109 5.36 -4.96 14.96
C THR A 109 6.41 -6.08 15.01
N LEU A 110 6.61 -6.72 16.18
CA LEU A 110 7.53 -7.86 16.33
C LEU A 110 7.08 -9.06 15.49
N THR A 111 5.79 -9.36 15.49
CA THR A 111 5.21 -10.45 14.68
C THR A 111 5.41 -10.19 13.19
N GLN A 112 5.09 -8.98 12.73
CA GLN A 112 5.29 -8.54 11.34
C GLN A 112 6.76 -8.64 10.92
N ALA A 113 7.69 -8.22 11.78
CA ALA A 113 9.12 -8.31 11.51
C ALA A 113 9.60 -9.77 11.41
N LEU A 114 9.06 -10.68 12.23
CA LEU A 114 9.38 -12.10 12.20
C LEU A 114 8.87 -12.80 10.93
N GLU A 115 7.67 -12.45 10.48
CA GLU A 115 7.10 -12.91 9.21
C GLU A 115 7.89 -12.39 8.01
N GLY A 116 8.32 -11.13 8.06
CA GLY A 116 9.12 -10.46 7.05
C GLY A 116 10.62 -10.79 7.05
N ARG A 117 11.07 -11.76 7.84
CA ARG A 117 12.50 -12.12 7.95
C ARG A 117 13.05 -12.58 6.60
N ARG A 118 14.31 -12.23 6.33
CA ARG A 118 15.01 -12.57 5.08
C ARG A 118 16.20 -13.48 5.39
N GLU A 119 16.41 -14.46 4.52
CA GLU A 119 17.65 -15.26 4.49
C GLU A 119 18.81 -14.38 4.01
N ILE A 120 20.02 -14.65 4.52
CA ILE A 120 21.25 -13.88 4.23
C ILE A 120 22.24 -14.79 3.53
#